data_AF-A0A969PXH7-F1
#
_entry.id   AF-A0A969PXH7-F1
#
_cell.length_a   1.000
_cell.length_b   1.000
_cell.length_c   1.000
_cell.angle_alpha   90.00
_cell.angle_beta   90.00
_cell.angle_gamma   90.00
#
_symmetry.space_group_name_H-M   'P 1'
#
loop_
_entity.id
_entity.type
_entity.pdbx_description
1 polymer ?
#
loop_
_entity_poly.entity_id
_entity_poly.type
_entity_poly.pdbx_seq_one_letter_code
_entity_poly.pdbx_strand_id
1 'polypeptide(L)'
;MTDQPTPRNETAASAPDSTPTQEFYLETDALRRPKPNDEPVLTLPPASILNMILIAITFLVIGVLIGQNLPGTGSALSADEVQQIVRNVLADSNLISDVPSNEELADDDPALGPIDAPIVIVEFSDFRCPYCGRHFRNTLEPLLENYEGYVRYVYRDYPALGDESAWSALAANCAYEQGKFWEVHKIFFDNPDKLGRAFYISTAEEQGLDVEAFTTCLNSQQYFDEIKSDFIDGQLNGVEGTPGFFINGTFVRGAQPYELFEKIINRELNKQGITPPVPRCACGGPVGAPVRCYPGGDAGCRQPTGCAVIAAEHVLIVIFIIGGQHAARERRRGHPRSALIGICMGTKRCFCKRFVQKWLSFSTLR
;
A
#
# COMPACT_ATOMS: atom_id res chain seq x y z
N MET A 1 71.21 -45.62 39.72
CA MET A 1 71.93 -45.80 38.45
C MET A 1 70.89 -46.32 37.46
N THR A 2 70.18 -45.37 36.83
CA THR A 2 70.23 -45.04 35.38
C THR A 2 69.39 -46.08 34.60
N ASP A 3 68.28 -45.77 33.93
CA ASP A 3 67.94 -44.60 33.14
C ASP A 3 66.42 -44.48 32.88
N GLN A 4 65.93 -43.24 32.81
CA GLN A 4 64.72 -42.79 32.07
C GLN A 4 65.04 -42.71 30.55
N PRO A 5 64.14 -42.40 29.57
CA PRO A 5 62.80 -41.79 29.66
C PRO A 5 61.71 -42.32 28.66
N THR A 6 60.47 -41.87 28.81
CA THR A 6 59.41 -41.79 27.76
C THR A 6 59.66 -40.59 26.83
N PRO A 7 59.27 -40.56 25.53
CA PRO A 7 58.00 -39.88 25.16
C PRO A 7 57.32 -40.28 23.80
N ARG A 8 56.13 -39.68 23.58
CA ARG A 8 55.34 -39.36 22.33
C ARG A 8 56.05 -39.57 20.96
N ASN A 9 55.40 -39.90 19.84
CA ASN A 9 54.45 -39.04 19.11
C ASN A 9 53.97 -39.71 17.78
N GLU A 10 52.95 -39.09 17.19
CA GLU A 10 52.29 -39.29 15.88
C GLU A 10 53.23 -39.42 14.65
N THR A 11 52.85 -40.18 13.61
CA THR A 11 52.58 -39.67 12.23
C THR A 11 52.17 -40.77 11.22
N ALA A 12 51.52 -40.28 10.15
CA ALA A 12 50.82 -40.92 9.04
C ALA A 12 51.68 -41.70 8.01
N ALA A 13 50.98 -42.20 6.96
CA ALA A 13 51.39 -42.56 5.58
C ALA A 13 51.14 -44.05 5.25
N SER A 14 50.11 -44.38 4.46
CA SER A 14 50.09 -44.47 2.98
C SER A 14 50.47 -45.85 2.43
N ALA A 15 49.54 -46.52 1.76
CA ALA A 15 49.78 -47.61 0.80
C ALA A 15 48.53 -47.84 -0.08
N PRO A 16 48.62 -48.43 -1.28
CA PRO A 16 48.05 -47.84 -2.49
C PRO A 16 46.95 -48.65 -3.21
N ASP A 17 46.20 -47.91 -4.03
CA ASP A 17 45.76 -48.18 -5.41
C ASP A 17 45.80 -49.61 -5.97
N SER A 18 44.65 -50.12 -6.42
CA SER A 18 44.43 -50.58 -7.81
C SER A 18 43.03 -51.21 -7.98
N THR A 19 42.23 -50.55 -8.81
CA THR A 19 40.99 -51.06 -9.44
C THR A 19 41.26 -52.39 -10.18
N PRO A 20 40.23 -53.24 -10.38
CA PRO A 20 39.61 -53.19 -11.71
C PRO A 20 38.08 -53.32 -11.71
N THR A 21 37.50 -52.59 -12.65
CA THR A 21 36.14 -52.65 -13.16
C THR A 21 35.72 -54.05 -13.60
N GLN A 22 34.55 -54.50 -13.16
CA GLN A 22 33.80 -55.57 -13.81
C GLN A 22 32.39 -55.09 -14.16
N GLU A 23 32.18 -54.95 -15.47
CA GLU A 23 30.90 -54.87 -16.15
C GLU A 23 30.01 -56.04 -15.73
N PHE A 24 28.75 -55.74 -15.38
CA PHE A 24 27.68 -56.73 -15.39
C PHE A 24 26.62 -56.31 -16.39
N TYR A 25 26.40 -57.21 -17.33
CA TYR A 25 25.55 -57.16 -18.51
C TYR A 25 24.09 -56.88 -18.13
N LEU A 26 23.50 -55.84 -18.72
CA LEU A 26 22.05 -55.76 -18.90
C LEU A 26 21.74 -56.43 -20.23
N GLU A 27 21.38 -57.71 -20.13
CA GLU A 27 20.81 -58.48 -21.23
C GLU A 27 19.50 -57.80 -21.66
N THR A 28 19.49 -57.40 -22.92
CA THR A 28 18.32 -57.07 -23.71
C THR A 28 17.39 -58.28 -23.82
N ASP A 29 16.14 -58.16 -23.41
CA ASP A 29 15.09 -58.90 -24.12
C ASP A 29 13.80 -58.10 -24.29
N ALA A 30 13.25 -58.27 -25.48
CA ALA A 30 12.38 -57.38 -26.19
C ALA A 30 10.89 -57.70 -25.97
N LEU A 31 10.04 -56.81 -26.50
CA LEU A 31 8.62 -56.99 -26.80
C LEU A 31 7.61 -56.74 -25.68
N ARG A 32 7.44 -55.45 -25.32
CA ARG A 32 6.10 -54.94 -24.94
C ARG A 32 5.58 -54.04 -26.07
N ARG A 33 4.52 -54.50 -26.74
CA ARG A 33 3.85 -53.76 -27.83
C ARG A 33 3.29 -52.42 -27.31
N PRO A 34 3.32 -51.35 -28.12
CA PRO A 34 2.80 -50.04 -27.71
C PRO A 34 1.27 -50.09 -27.54
N LYS A 35 0.77 -49.46 -26.47
CA LYS A 35 -0.66 -49.14 -26.34
C LYS A 35 -0.96 -47.96 -27.29
N PRO A 36 -1.99 -48.04 -28.14
CA PRO A 36 -2.41 -46.92 -28.95
C PRO A 36 -3.21 -45.97 -28.07
N ASN A 37 -2.68 -44.78 -27.79
CA ASN A 37 -3.38 -43.51 -27.51
C ASN A 37 -2.37 -42.37 -27.22
N ASP A 38 -1.21 -42.38 -27.89
CA ASP A 38 -0.39 -41.18 -28.00
C ASP A 38 -0.91 -40.40 -29.21
N GLU A 39 -1.78 -39.41 -28.95
CA GLU A 39 -2.00 -38.35 -29.94
C GLU A 39 -0.68 -37.59 -30.12
N PRO A 40 -0.18 -37.39 -31.34
CA PRO A 40 1.01 -36.59 -31.55
C PRO A 40 0.67 -35.12 -31.28
N VAL A 41 0.99 -34.62 -30.09
CA VAL A 41 1.08 -33.17 -29.87
C VAL A 41 2.24 -32.69 -30.72
N LEU A 42 1.91 -31.91 -31.76
CA LEU A 42 2.83 -31.29 -32.69
C LEU A 42 3.69 -30.25 -31.93
N THR A 43 4.75 -30.69 -31.27
CA THR A 43 5.72 -29.80 -30.63
C THR A 43 6.56 -29.12 -31.70
N LEU A 44 6.13 -27.96 -32.16
CA LEU A 44 6.92 -27.09 -33.03
C LEU A 44 8.04 -26.43 -32.21
N PRO A 45 9.30 -26.46 -32.67
CA PRO A 45 10.41 -25.81 -31.95
C PRO A 45 10.16 -24.29 -31.84
N PRO A 46 10.60 -23.61 -30.77
CA PRO A 46 10.32 -22.18 -30.53
C PRO A 46 10.83 -21.25 -31.65
N ALA A 47 11.80 -21.70 -32.47
CA ALA A 47 12.24 -21.00 -33.67
C ALA A 47 11.16 -20.95 -34.78
N SER A 48 10.21 -21.88 -34.81
CA SER A 48 9.12 -21.91 -35.81
C SER A 48 8.02 -20.90 -35.53
N ILE A 49 7.70 -20.60 -34.26
CA ILE A 49 6.66 -19.62 -33.92
C ILE A 49 7.12 -18.21 -34.29
N LEU A 50 8.36 -17.85 -33.97
CA LEU A 50 8.94 -16.56 -34.36
C LEU A 50 8.99 -16.39 -35.88
N ASN A 51 9.35 -17.44 -36.62
CA ASN A 51 9.34 -17.42 -38.09
C ASN A 51 7.93 -17.28 -38.67
N MET A 52 6.92 -17.91 -38.08
CA MET A 52 5.52 -17.77 -38.49
C MET A 52 4.99 -16.34 -38.23
N ILE A 53 5.36 -15.74 -37.10
CA ILE A 53 5.03 -14.34 -36.78
C ILE A 53 5.72 -13.39 -37.75
N LEU A 54 7.00 -13.60 -38.06
CA LEU A 54 7.74 -12.79 -39.05
C LEU A 54 7.14 -12.92 -40.45
N ILE A 55 6.69 -14.12 -40.84
CA ILE A 55 6.00 -14.33 -42.12
C ILE A 55 4.64 -13.61 -42.12
N ALA A 56 3.87 -13.70 -41.04
CA ALA A 56 2.58 -12.99 -40.94
C ALA A 56 2.75 -11.46 -41.01
N ILE A 57 3.76 -10.91 -40.32
CA ILE A 57 4.08 -9.48 -40.36
C ILE A 57 4.53 -9.06 -41.75
N THR A 58 5.36 -9.84 -42.43
CA THR A 58 5.80 -9.51 -43.79
C THR A 58 4.63 -9.52 -44.78
N PHE A 59 3.72 -10.49 -44.71
CA PHE A 59 2.49 -10.48 -45.52
C PHE A 59 1.55 -9.31 -45.19
N LEU A 60 1.44 -8.93 -43.91
CA LEU A 60 0.65 -7.78 -43.49
C LEU A 60 1.22 -6.47 -44.05
N VAL A 61 2.53 -6.27 -43.96
CA VAL A 61 3.22 -5.09 -44.51
C VAL A 61 3.10 -5.05 -46.04
N ILE A 62 3.29 -6.18 -46.72
CA ILE A 62 3.12 -6.26 -48.18
C ILE A 62 1.68 -5.96 -48.58
N GLY A 63 0.69 -6.48 -47.84
CA GLY A 63 -0.73 -6.21 -48.08
C GLY A 63 -1.08 -4.72 -47.94
N VAL A 64 -0.53 -4.04 -46.93
CA VAL A 64 -0.71 -2.59 -46.73
C VAL A 64 -0.04 -1.78 -47.84
N LEU A 65 1.18 -2.16 -48.26
CA LEU A 65 1.91 -1.45 -49.32
C LEU A 65 1.25 -1.61 -50.71
N ILE A 66 0.69 -2.80 -51.00
CA ILE A 66 -0.09 -3.03 -52.23
C ILE A 66 -1.43 -2.28 -52.16
N GLY A 67 -2.08 -2.25 -51.00
CA GLY A 67 -3.34 -1.53 -50.78
C GLY A 67 -3.23 -0.02 -50.98
N GLN A 68 -2.06 0.58 -50.73
CA GLN A 68 -1.83 2.02 -50.92
C GLN A 68 -1.63 2.46 -52.37
N ASN A 69 -1.43 1.54 -53.33
CA ASN A 69 -1.20 1.86 -54.75
C ASN A 69 -2.36 1.44 -55.68
N LEU A 70 -3.49 0.99 -55.14
CA LEU A 70 -4.69 0.69 -55.91
C LEU A 70 -5.58 1.95 -56.04
N PRO A 71 -5.89 2.44 -57.26
CA PRO A 71 -6.77 3.57 -57.46
C PRO A 71 -8.22 3.11 -57.28
N GLY A 72 -8.74 3.24 -56.07
CA GLY A 72 -10.13 2.93 -55.75
C GLY A 72 -10.41 3.14 -54.27
N THR A 73 -11.00 4.28 -53.94
CA THR A 73 -11.79 4.58 -52.72
C THR A 73 -11.65 3.59 -51.56
N GLY A 74 -10.52 3.64 -50.86
CA GLY A 74 -10.40 3.16 -49.48
C GLY A 74 -10.23 4.38 -48.60
N SER A 75 -11.24 4.71 -47.80
CA SER A 75 -11.06 5.65 -46.69
C SER A 75 -9.90 5.13 -45.85
N ALA A 76 -8.81 5.87 -45.78
CA ALA A 76 -7.72 5.54 -44.88
C ALA A 76 -8.32 5.47 -43.47
N LEU A 77 -8.26 4.29 -42.85
CA LEU A 77 -8.65 4.13 -41.45
C LEU A 77 -7.82 5.13 -40.64
N SER A 78 -8.51 5.93 -39.83
CA SER A 78 -7.86 6.84 -38.92
C SER A 78 -7.00 6.04 -37.93
N ALA A 79 -5.94 6.66 -37.40
CA ALA A 79 -5.09 6.03 -36.39
C ALA A 79 -5.92 5.55 -35.18
N ASP A 80 -7.01 6.24 -34.86
CA ASP A 80 -7.92 5.91 -33.77
C ASP A 80 -8.76 4.65 -34.05
N GLU A 81 -9.24 4.48 -35.29
CA GLU A 81 -9.94 3.26 -35.71
C GLU A 81 -9.02 2.03 -35.69
N VAL A 82 -7.77 2.21 -36.12
CA VAL A 82 -6.76 1.14 -36.07
C VAL A 82 -6.45 0.76 -34.62
N GLN A 83 -6.29 1.74 -33.72
CA GLN A 83 -6.07 1.47 -32.30
C GLN A 83 -7.25 0.75 -31.64
N GLN A 84 -8.48 1.08 -32.03
CA GLN A 84 -9.67 0.46 -31.46
C GLN A 84 -9.88 -0.97 -31.97
N ILE A 85 -9.60 -1.24 -33.24
CA ILE A 85 -9.61 -2.60 -33.80
C ILE A 85 -8.52 -3.45 -33.14
N VAL A 86 -7.31 -2.91 -32.97
CA VAL A 86 -6.21 -3.61 -32.29
C VAL A 86 -6.59 -3.91 -30.83
N ARG A 87 -7.18 -2.97 -30.10
CA ARG A 87 -7.63 -3.21 -28.72
C ARG A 87 -8.69 -4.32 -28.64
N ASN A 88 -9.67 -4.32 -29.53
CA ASN A 88 -10.75 -5.32 -29.52
C ASN A 88 -10.23 -6.70 -29.91
N VAL A 89 -9.33 -6.79 -30.89
CA VAL A 89 -8.70 -8.06 -31.28
C VAL A 89 -7.79 -8.59 -30.17
N LEU A 90 -7.09 -7.72 -29.45
CA LEU A 90 -6.25 -8.10 -28.31
C LEU A 90 -7.07 -8.55 -27.09
N ALA A 91 -8.25 -7.94 -26.86
CA ALA A 91 -9.19 -8.36 -25.83
C ALA A 91 -9.86 -9.71 -26.19
N ASP A 92 -10.24 -9.93 -27.45
CA ASP A 92 -10.89 -11.17 -27.91
C ASP A 92 -9.93 -12.37 -27.98
N SER A 93 -8.62 -12.16 -27.94
CA SER A 93 -7.61 -13.21 -28.11
C SER A 93 -6.96 -13.70 -26.83
N ASN A 94 -7.38 -13.25 -25.64
CA ASN A 94 -6.77 -13.55 -24.33
C ASN A 94 -5.24 -13.35 -24.32
N LEU A 95 -4.67 -12.62 -25.28
CA LEU A 95 -3.24 -12.36 -25.44
C LEU A 95 -2.80 -11.12 -24.64
N ILE A 96 -3.76 -10.29 -24.25
CA ILE A 96 -3.65 -9.44 -23.09
C ILE A 96 -4.53 -10.12 -22.06
N SER A 97 -3.93 -10.70 -21.02
CA SER A 97 -4.69 -11.06 -19.83
C SER A 97 -5.50 -9.84 -19.46
N ASP A 98 -6.83 -9.96 -19.44
CA ASP A 98 -7.65 -9.06 -18.65
C ASP A 98 -6.92 -8.87 -17.32
N VAL A 99 -6.72 -7.61 -16.90
CA VAL A 99 -6.08 -7.37 -15.61
C VAL A 99 -6.90 -8.18 -14.60
N PRO A 100 -6.27 -9.14 -13.88
CA PRO A 100 -7.00 -10.08 -13.06
C PRO A 100 -7.95 -9.31 -12.16
N SER A 101 -9.14 -9.86 -12.01
CA SER A 101 -10.15 -9.21 -11.19
C SER A 101 -9.57 -9.00 -9.80
N ASN A 102 -9.91 -7.89 -9.15
CA ASN A 102 -9.41 -7.65 -7.80
C ASN A 102 -9.76 -8.79 -6.83
N GLU A 103 -10.87 -9.51 -7.07
CA GLU A 103 -11.27 -10.67 -6.27
C GLU A 103 -10.30 -11.83 -6.40
N GLU A 104 -9.69 -12.00 -7.59
CA GLU A 104 -8.66 -12.99 -7.85
C GLU A 104 -7.29 -12.60 -7.29
N LEU A 105 -7.03 -11.28 -7.16
CA LEU A 105 -5.79 -10.77 -6.57
C LEU A 105 -5.84 -10.49 -5.06
N ALA A 106 -7.02 -10.56 -4.43
CA ALA A 106 -7.22 -10.13 -3.04
C ALA A 106 -7.31 -11.28 -2.03
N ASP A 107 -6.77 -12.46 -2.41
CA ASP A 107 -6.92 -13.84 -1.90
C ASP A 107 -7.03 -14.03 -0.36
N ASP A 108 -6.35 -15.01 0.24
CA ASP A 108 -6.26 -15.20 1.69
C ASP A 108 -5.17 -14.33 2.34
N ASP A 109 -4.61 -13.41 1.56
CA ASP A 109 -3.60 -12.43 1.91
C ASP A 109 -4.01 -11.44 3.02
N PRO A 110 -3.02 -10.90 3.76
CA PRO A 110 -3.25 -9.83 4.73
C PRO A 110 -3.92 -8.61 4.10
N ALA A 111 -5.05 -8.21 4.68
CA ALA A 111 -5.81 -7.07 4.22
C ALA A 111 -6.22 -6.08 5.32
N LEU A 112 -6.33 -4.79 4.95
CA LEU A 112 -6.93 -3.72 5.73
C LEU A 112 -8.20 -3.22 5.04
N GLY A 113 -9.14 -2.72 5.85
CA GLY A 113 -10.40 -2.17 5.37
C GLY A 113 -11.50 -3.21 5.13
N PRO A 114 -12.72 -2.76 4.79
CA PRO A 114 -13.88 -3.65 4.61
C PRO A 114 -13.70 -4.63 3.46
N ILE A 115 -14.26 -5.84 3.59
CA ILE A 115 -14.23 -6.86 2.52
C ILE A 115 -15.03 -6.41 1.28
N ASP A 116 -16.05 -5.59 1.47
CA ASP A 116 -16.97 -5.06 0.45
C ASP A 116 -16.60 -3.63 0.00
N ALA A 117 -15.38 -3.19 0.27
CA ALA A 117 -14.92 -1.87 -0.13
C ALA A 117 -14.97 -1.71 -1.66
N PRO A 118 -15.47 -0.58 -2.20
CA PRO A 118 -15.60 -0.36 -3.65
C PRO A 118 -14.26 -0.26 -4.39
N ILE A 119 -13.17 -0.02 -3.64
CA ILE A 119 -11.82 0.08 -4.17
C ILE A 119 -10.97 -0.99 -3.50
N VAL A 120 -10.36 -1.84 -4.31
CA VAL A 120 -9.34 -2.79 -3.85
C VAL A 120 -8.01 -2.35 -4.41
N ILE A 121 -7.03 -2.24 -3.51
CA ILE A 121 -5.64 -1.95 -3.82
C ILE A 121 -4.84 -3.18 -3.44
N VAL A 122 -4.21 -3.81 -4.43
CA VAL A 122 -3.30 -4.94 -4.20
C VAL A 122 -1.88 -4.42 -4.37
N GLU A 123 -1.07 -4.49 -3.31
CA GLU A 123 0.34 -4.13 -3.30
C GLU A 123 1.21 -5.38 -3.37
N PHE A 124 2.02 -5.52 -4.42
CA PHE A 124 3.16 -6.43 -4.44
C PHE A 124 4.38 -5.72 -3.85
N SER A 125 4.86 -6.21 -2.70
CA SER A 125 5.86 -5.50 -1.89
C SER A 125 7.00 -6.39 -1.40
N ASP A 126 8.03 -5.76 -0.84
CA ASP A 126 9.24 -6.42 -0.34
C ASP A 126 9.78 -5.61 0.85
N PHE A 127 9.95 -6.24 2.01
CA PHE A 127 10.42 -5.58 3.23
C PHE A 127 11.85 -5.02 3.13
N ARG A 128 12.67 -5.52 2.20
CA ARG A 128 14.01 -5.01 1.90
C ARG A 128 14.00 -3.86 0.89
N CYS A 129 12.88 -3.59 0.23
CA CYS A 129 12.81 -2.57 -0.80
C CYS A 129 12.67 -1.15 -0.19
N PRO A 130 13.59 -0.22 -0.50
CA PRO A 130 13.52 1.15 0.03
C PRO A 130 12.34 1.95 -0.53
N TYR A 131 11.83 1.59 -1.71
CA TYR A 131 10.64 2.23 -2.28
C TYR A 131 9.36 1.74 -1.60
N CYS A 132 9.27 0.45 -1.24
CA CYS A 132 8.17 -0.10 -0.45
C CYS A 132 8.07 0.58 0.91
N GLY A 133 9.19 0.67 1.65
CA GLY A 133 9.21 1.40 2.92
C GLY A 133 8.86 2.89 2.78
N ARG A 134 9.14 3.52 1.63
CA ARG A 134 8.71 4.90 1.35
C ARG A 134 7.20 5.00 1.10
N HIS A 135 6.63 4.06 0.35
CA HIS A 135 5.19 3.99 0.15
C HIS A 135 4.47 3.81 1.49
N PHE A 136 4.93 2.87 2.31
CA PHE A 136 4.44 2.63 3.67
C PHE A 136 4.39 3.93 4.49
N ARG A 137 5.51 4.66 4.57
CA ARG A 137 5.61 5.87 5.41
C ARG A 137 4.87 7.10 4.87
N ASN A 138 4.79 7.26 3.55
CA ASN A 138 4.37 8.53 2.95
C ASN A 138 3.02 8.47 2.24
N THR A 139 2.53 7.26 1.92
CA THR A 139 1.34 7.09 1.07
C THR A 139 0.30 6.21 1.74
N LEU A 140 0.67 5.10 2.38
CA LEU A 140 -0.30 4.14 2.92
C LEU A 140 -1.16 4.76 4.03
N GLU A 141 -0.55 5.38 5.03
CA GLU A 141 -1.27 5.99 6.16
C GLU A 141 -2.30 7.05 5.72
N PRO A 142 -1.94 8.11 4.94
CA PRO A 142 -2.94 9.09 4.49
C PRO A 142 -3.99 8.49 3.55
N LEU A 143 -3.66 7.42 2.83
CA LEU A 143 -4.61 6.71 1.97
C LEU A 143 -5.68 5.99 2.80
N LEU A 144 -5.28 5.25 3.84
CA LEU A 144 -6.23 4.57 4.72
C LEU A 144 -7.09 5.55 5.52
N GLU A 145 -6.52 6.68 5.96
CA GLU A 145 -7.26 7.72 6.69
C GLU A 145 -8.29 8.46 5.82
N ASN A 146 -7.89 8.88 4.60
CA ASN A 146 -8.76 9.68 3.74
C ASN A 146 -9.84 8.85 3.03
N TYR A 147 -9.61 7.55 2.86
CA TYR A 147 -10.54 6.62 2.21
C TYR A 147 -11.06 5.53 3.15
N GLU A 148 -11.15 5.85 4.45
CA GLU A 148 -11.73 4.97 5.47
C GLU A 148 -13.11 4.44 5.03
N GLY A 149 -13.24 3.11 4.95
CA GLY A 149 -14.46 2.44 4.49
C GLY A 149 -14.64 2.33 2.97
N TYR A 150 -13.79 2.99 2.17
CA TYR A 150 -13.83 2.94 0.71
C TYR A 150 -12.76 2.04 0.10
N VAL A 151 -11.66 1.80 0.82
CA VAL A 151 -10.52 1.01 0.35
C VAL A 151 -10.38 -0.29 1.13
N ARG A 152 -10.22 -1.39 0.41
CA ARG A 152 -9.59 -2.63 0.84
C ARG A 152 -8.16 -2.64 0.34
N TYR A 153 -7.20 -2.71 1.26
CA TYR A 153 -5.77 -2.74 0.92
C TYR A 153 -5.23 -4.13 1.21
N VAL A 154 -4.72 -4.82 0.19
CA VAL A 154 -4.18 -6.17 0.26
C VAL A 154 -2.68 -6.12 0.01
N TYR A 155 -1.92 -6.84 0.82
CA TYR A 155 -0.48 -6.98 0.67
C TYR A 155 -0.16 -8.36 0.10
N ARG A 156 0.62 -8.42 -0.98
CA ARG A 156 1.14 -9.64 -1.59
C ARG A 156 2.67 -9.64 -1.58
N ASP A 157 3.25 -10.77 -1.25
CA ASP A 157 4.69 -10.91 -1.13
C ASP A 157 5.38 -10.93 -2.50
N TYR A 158 6.40 -10.08 -2.66
CA TYR A 158 7.22 -10.05 -3.86
C TYR A 158 8.72 -9.94 -3.48
N PRO A 159 9.31 -10.99 -2.89
CA PRO A 159 10.68 -10.97 -2.38
C PRO A 159 11.71 -11.00 -3.53
N ALA A 160 12.00 -9.86 -4.12
CA ALA A 160 12.86 -9.73 -5.31
C ALA A 160 14.32 -9.38 -4.97
N LEU A 161 14.64 -9.11 -3.71
CA LEU A 161 15.95 -8.56 -3.29
C LEU A 161 16.85 -9.56 -2.56
N GLY A 162 16.64 -10.86 -2.79
CA GLY A 162 17.45 -11.96 -2.27
C GLY A 162 16.89 -12.61 -1.01
N ASP A 163 17.64 -13.55 -0.42
CA ASP A 163 17.17 -14.48 0.63
C ASP A 163 16.50 -13.78 1.82
N GLU A 164 17.04 -12.66 2.29
CA GLU A 164 16.47 -11.94 3.44
C GLU A 164 15.07 -11.38 3.16
N SER A 165 14.76 -11.11 1.88
CA SER A 165 13.42 -10.69 1.44
C SER A 165 12.42 -11.84 1.60
N ALA A 166 12.82 -13.06 1.22
CA ALA A 166 12.00 -14.25 1.39
C ALA A 166 11.82 -14.60 2.87
N TRP A 167 12.88 -14.48 3.68
CA TRP A 167 12.79 -14.73 5.13
C TRP A 167 11.95 -13.71 5.88
N SER A 168 12.00 -12.42 5.49
CA SER A 168 11.12 -11.39 6.07
C SER A 168 9.67 -11.59 5.65
N ALA A 169 9.38 -11.94 4.39
CA ALA A 169 8.04 -12.33 3.95
C ALA A 169 7.50 -13.53 4.75
N LEU A 170 8.31 -14.58 4.92
CA LEU A 170 7.94 -15.75 5.71
C LEU A 170 7.67 -15.40 7.18
N ALA A 171 8.53 -14.57 7.78
CA ALA A 171 8.34 -14.11 9.16
C ALA A 171 7.06 -13.27 9.31
N ALA A 172 6.73 -12.42 8.33
CA ALA A 172 5.49 -11.65 8.35
C ALA A 172 4.26 -12.56 8.23
N ASN A 173 4.28 -13.58 7.38
CA ASN A 173 3.19 -14.56 7.27
C ASN A 173 3.02 -15.44 8.51
N CYS A 174 4.12 -15.83 9.16
CA CYS A 174 4.03 -16.50 10.47
C CYS A 174 3.38 -15.60 11.54
N ALA A 175 3.50 -14.29 11.42
CA ALA A 175 2.77 -13.34 12.27
C ALA A 175 1.31 -13.14 11.82
N TYR A 176 1.03 -13.26 10.52
CA TYR A 176 -0.32 -13.21 9.97
C TYR A 176 -1.21 -14.33 10.51
N GLU A 177 -0.69 -15.56 10.59
CA GLU A 177 -1.39 -16.70 11.22
C GLU A 177 -1.87 -16.40 12.64
N GLN A 178 -1.17 -15.50 13.34
CA GLN A 178 -1.46 -15.09 14.71
C GLN A 178 -2.18 -13.73 14.80
N GLY A 179 -2.63 -13.18 13.67
CA GLY A 179 -3.38 -11.93 13.61
C GLY A 179 -2.51 -10.68 13.84
N LYS A 180 -1.20 -10.77 13.59
CA LYS A 180 -0.21 -9.72 13.87
C LYS A 180 0.61 -9.25 12.67
N PHE A 181 0.11 -9.50 11.46
CA PHE A 181 0.79 -9.10 10.23
C PHE A 181 1.10 -7.60 10.19
N TRP A 182 0.11 -6.73 10.42
CA TRP A 182 0.27 -5.29 10.22
C TRP A 182 1.20 -4.63 11.23
N GLU A 183 1.22 -5.13 12.47
CA GLU A 183 2.20 -4.70 13.49
C GLU A 183 3.62 -5.09 13.09
N VAL A 184 3.83 -6.33 12.65
CA VAL A 184 5.14 -6.81 12.19
C VAL A 184 5.58 -6.11 10.91
N HIS A 185 4.67 -5.93 9.96
CA HIS A 185 4.87 -5.19 8.71
C HIS A 185 5.42 -3.79 8.97
N LYS A 186 4.79 -3.05 9.89
CA LYS A 186 5.27 -1.73 10.32
C LYS A 186 6.68 -1.81 10.90
N ILE A 187 6.94 -2.74 11.83
CA ILE A 187 8.24 -2.89 12.50
C ILE A 187 9.34 -3.20 11.49
N PHE A 188 9.07 -4.06 10.50
CA PHE A 188 10.03 -4.44 9.46
C PHE A 188 10.36 -3.25 8.56
N PHE A 189 9.37 -2.50 8.08
CA PHE A 189 9.62 -1.31 7.26
C PHE A 189 10.28 -0.15 8.00
N ASP A 190 10.10 -0.07 9.32
CA ASP A 190 10.79 0.89 10.19
C ASP A 190 12.22 0.46 10.53
N ASN A 191 12.57 -0.83 10.40
CA ASN A 191 13.87 -1.38 10.78
C ASN A 191 14.48 -2.32 9.71
N PRO A 192 14.58 -1.93 8.43
CA PRO A 192 15.00 -2.83 7.34
C PRO A 192 16.43 -3.37 7.52
N ASP A 193 17.30 -2.62 8.21
CA ASP A 193 18.70 -3.02 8.47
C ASP A 193 18.83 -4.07 9.58
N LYS A 194 17.77 -4.31 10.37
CA LYS A 194 17.77 -5.31 11.45
C LYS A 194 17.19 -6.65 11.00
N LEU A 195 16.59 -6.71 9.81
CA LEU A 195 15.97 -7.93 9.28
C LEU A 195 16.93 -9.11 9.37
N GLY A 196 16.41 -10.23 9.87
CA GLY A 196 17.17 -11.42 10.18
C GLY A 196 16.54 -12.19 11.33
N ARG A 197 16.86 -13.49 11.41
CA ARG A 197 16.22 -14.44 12.32
C ARG A 197 16.11 -13.97 13.77
N ALA A 198 17.18 -13.42 14.35
CA ALA A 198 17.16 -12.96 15.73
C ALA A 198 16.15 -11.81 15.94
N PHE A 199 16.07 -10.88 14.98
CA PHE A 199 15.12 -9.77 15.02
C PHE A 199 13.68 -10.22 14.79
N TYR A 200 13.45 -11.24 13.95
CA TYR A 200 12.12 -11.83 13.77
C TYR A 200 11.58 -12.42 15.07
N ILE A 201 12.41 -13.20 15.76
CA ILE A 201 12.04 -13.83 17.04
C ILE A 201 11.81 -12.76 18.12
N SER A 202 12.69 -11.75 18.23
CA SER A 202 12.48 -10.67 19.21
C SER A 202 11.23 -9.84 18.89
N THR A 203 10.95 -9.59 17.61
CA THR A 203 9.72 -8.90 17.18
C THR A 203 8.48 -9.71 17.57
N ALA A 204 8.50 -11.03 17.36
CA ALA A 204 7.41 -11.91 17.76
C ALA A 204 7.16 -11.85 19.28
N GLU A 205 8.23 -11.88 20.09
CA GLU A 205 8.14 -11.73 21.55
C GLU A 205 7.56 -10.37 21.95
N GLU A 206 8.08 -9.27 21.39
CA GLU A 206 7.63 -7.90 21.69
C GLU A 206 6.18 -7.65 21.30
N GLN A 207 5.70 -8.26 20.22
CA GLN A 207 4.31 -8.14 19.76
C GLN A 207 3.36 -9.15 20.43
N GLY A 208 3.86 -9.96 21.36
CA GLY A 208 3.07 -10.91 22.15
C GLY A 208 2.56 -12.11 21.35
N LEU A 209 3.29 -12.53 20.30
CA LEU A 209 3.01 -13.75 19.57
C LEU A 209 3.45 -14.98 20.39
N ASP A 210 2.87 -16.13 20.08
CA ASP A 210 3.42 -17.41 20.49
C ASP A 210 4.74 -17.65 19.73
N VAL A 211 5.85 -17.48 20.44
CA VAL A 211 7.21 -17.59 19.89
C VAL A 211 7.53 -19.01 19.46
N GLU A 212 6.98 -20.04 20.12
CA GLU A 212 7.20 -21.44 19.75
C GLU A 212 6.49 -21.76 18.44
N ALA A 213 5.21 -21.37 18.33
CA ALA A 213 4.45 -21.50 17.09
C ALA A 213 5.09 -20.71 15.94
N PHE A 214 5.47 -19.45 16.19
CA PHE A 214 6.14 -18.58 15.23
C PHE A 214 7.46 -19.20 14.72
N THR A 215 8.30 -19.68 15.64
CA THR A 215 9.59 -20.28 15.28
C THR A 215 9.40 -21.59 14.53
N THR A 216 8.37 -22.36 14.87
CA THR A 216 8.01 -23.59 14.14
C THR A 216 7.60 -23.26 12.70
N CYS A 217 6.69 -22.31 12.51
CA CYS A 217 6.29 -21.82 11.18
C CYS A 217 7.49 -21.33 10.35
N LEU A 218 8.39 -20.55 10.97
CA LEU A 218 9.59 -20.05 10.30
C LEU A 218 10.57 -21.18 9.91
N ASN A 219 10.73 -22.19 10.76
CA ASN A 219 11.64 -23.31 10.52
C ASN A 219 11.12 -24.28 9.46
N SER A 220 9.81 -24.54 9.46
CA SER A 220 9.17 -25.41 8.47
C SER A 220 9.00 -24.71 7.13
N GLN A 221 9.17 -23.38 7.08
CA GLN A 221 8.89 -22.55 5.91
C GLN A 221 7.45 -22.72 5.42
N GLN A 222 6.51 -22.75 6.38
CA GLN A 222 5.11 -23.07 6.16
C GLN A 222 4.45 -22.27 5.03
N TYR A 223 4.80 -20.99 4.88
CA TYR A 223 4.24 -20.08 3.88
C TYR A 223 5.11 -19.92 2.63
N PHE A 224 6.12 -20.77 2.41
CA PHE A 224 7.00 -20.64 1.25
C PHE A 224 6.26 -20.80 -0.08
N ASP A 225 5.35 -21.77 -0.17
CA ASP A 225 4.58 -22.00 -1.40
C ASP A 225 3.63 -20.83 -1.69
N GLU A 226 3.07 -20.20 -0.65
CA GLU A 226 2.21 -19.01 -0.78
C GLU A 226 3.00 -17.80 -1.29
N ILE A 227 4.11 -17.48 -0.64
CA ILE A 227 5.03 -16.39 -1.06
C ILE A 227 5.51 -16.60 -2.51
N LYS A 228 5.73 -17.86 -2.90
CA LYS A 228 6.11 -18.20 -4.27
C LYS A 228 4.95 -18.01 -5.24
N SER A 229 3.72 -18.33 -4.83
CA SER A 229 2.49 -18.09 -5.59
C SER A 229 2.34 -16.59 -5.87
N ASP A 230 2.40 -15.75 -4.83
CA ASP A 230 2.37 -14.29 -4.95
C ASP A 230 3.42 -13.74 -5.91
N PHE A 231 4.65 -14.19 -5.76
CA PHE A 231 5.74 -13.75 -6.62
C PHE A 231 5.47 -14.09 -8.09
N ILE A 232 4.99 -15.31 -8.38
CA ILE A 232 4.64 -15.75 -9.73
C ILE A 232 3.45 -14.96 -10.28
N ASP A 233 2.41 -14.76 -9.49
CA ASP A 233 1.23 -13.98 -9.87
C ASP A 233 1.61 -12.55 -10.22
N GLY A 234 2.46 -11.92 -9.42
CA GLY A 234 3.00 -10.60 -9.73
C GLY A 234 3.72 -10.60 -11.09
N GLN A 235 4.57 -11.57 -11.35
CA GLN A 235 5.30 -11.68 -12.63
C GLN A 235 4.37 -11.87 -13.83
N LEU A 236 3.39 -12.77 -13.72
CA LEU A 236 2.41 -13.04 -14.78
C LEU A 236 1.58 -11.81 -15.11
N ASN A 237 1.36 -10.94 -14.12
CA ASN A 237 0.59 -9.70 -14.26
C ASN A 237 1.46 -8.45 -14.55
N GLY A 238 2.74 -8.64 -14.87
CA GLY A 238 3.63 -7.57 -15.33
C GLY A 238 4.25 -6.73 -14.20
N VAL A 239 4.25 -7.22 -12.96
CA VAL A 239 5.07 -6.67 -11.88
C VAL A 239 6.52 -7.05 -12.16
N GLU A 240 7.33 -6.07 -12.54
CA GLU A 240 8.77 -6.27 -12.82
C GLU A 240 9.65 -5.78 -11.65
N GLY A 241 9.05 -5.24 -10.59
CA GLY A 241 9.75 -4.71 -9.43
C GLY A 241 8.80 -4.03 -8.44
N THR A 242 9.32 -3.78 -7.23
CA THR A 242 8.50 -3.35 -6.08
C THR A 242 8.68 -1.86 -5.73
N PRO A 243 7.64 -1.22 -5.18
CA PRO A 243 6.29 -1.76 -5.04
C PRO A 243 5.53 -1.71 -6.38
N GLY A 244 4.70 -2.70 -6.65
CA GLY A 244 3.76 -2.72 -7.77
C GLY A 244 2.33 -2.72 -7.23
N PHE A 245 1.41 -1.97 -7.84
CA PHE A 245 0.03 -1.87 -7.34
C PHE A 245 -1.00 -2.13 -8.42
N PHE A 246 -2.10 -2.76 -8.05
CA PHE A 246 -3.33 -2.80 -8.84
C PHE A 246 -4.45 -2.11 -8.08
N ILE A 247 -5.05 -1.08 -8.68
CA ILE A 247 -6.19 -0.34 -8.12
C ILE A 247 -7.39 -0.58 -9.05
N ASN A 248 -8.30 -1.49 -8.67
CA ASN A 248 -9.39 -1.93 -9.56
C ASN A 248 -8.92 -2.26 -10.97
N GLY A 249 -7.88 -3.11 -11.06
CA GLY A 249 -7.24 -3.49 -12.31
C GLY A 249 -6.42 -2.38 -13.00
N THR A 250 -6.28 -1.19 -12.41
CA THR A 250 -5.33 -0.18 -12.92
C THR A 250 -3.95 -0.42 -12.32
N PHE A 251 -2.98 -0.83 -13.15
CA PHE A 251 -1.60 -1.00 -12.70
C PHE A 251 -0.91 0.34 -12.42
N VAL A 252 -0.25 0.46 -11.27
CA VAL A 252 0.58 1.59 -10.86
C VAL A 252 1.96 1.07 -10.48
N ARG A 253 2.99 1.57 -11.15
CA ARG A 253 4.37 1.13 -10.96
C ARG A 253 5.11 2.03 -9.99
N GLY A 254 5.70 1.42 -8.96
CA GLY A 254 6.61 2.06 -8.02
C GLY A 254 5.89 2.92 -6.97
N ALA A 255 6.66 3.42 -6.02
CA ALA A 255 6.19 4.30 -4.95
C ALA A 255 5.84 5.71 -5.46
N GLN A 256 4.73 5.82 -6.17
CA GLN A 256 4.21 7.08 -6.68
C GLN A 256 3.70 7.98 -5.55
N PRO A 257 3.65 9.31 -5.74
CA PRO A 257 3.09 10.24 -4.77
C PRO A 257 1.62 9.94 -4.44
N TYR A 258 1.19 10.24 -3.22
CA TYR A 258 -0.18 10.07 -2.75
C TYR A 258 -1.22 10.68 -3.71
N GLU A 259 -0.92 11.84 -4.31
CA GLU A 259 -1.83 12.54 -5.22
C GLU A 259 -2.19 11.71 -6.47
N LEU A 260 -1.30 10.82 -6.91
CA LEU A 260 -1.61 9.92 -8.02
C LEU A 260 -2.59 8.83 -7.58
N PHE A 261 -2.39 8.25 -6.40
CA PHE A 261 -3.30 7.26 -5.82
C PHE A 261 -4.69 7.87 -5.63
N GLU A 262 -4.78 9.04 -4.99
CA GLU A 262 -6.02 9.81 -4.83
C GLU A 262 -6.73 10.04 -6.17
N LYS A 263 -6.00 10.48 -7.20
CA LYS A 263 -6.58 10.70 -8.53
C LYS A 263 -7.18 9.41 -9.13
N ILE A 264 -6.50 8.28 -8.99
CA ILE A 264 -6.96 7.00 -9.51
C ILE A 264 -8.17 6.50 -8.70
N ILE A 265 -8.08 6.50 -7.37
CA ILE A 265 -9.16 6.08 -6.47
C ILE A 265 -10.42 6.90 -6.74
N ASN A 266 -10.31 8.23 -6.81
CA ASN A 266 -11.43 9.11 -7.10
C ASN A 266 -12.05 8.82 -8.47
N ARG A 267 -11.24 8.52 -9.48
CA ARG A 267 -11.73 8.13 -10.81
C ARG A 267 -12.51 6.82 -10.73
N GLU A 268 -12.00 5.81 -10.03
CA GLU A 268 -12.66 4.51 -9.91
C GLU A 268 -13.96 4.59 -9.09
N LEU A 269 -13.99 5.38 -8.00
CA LEU A 269 -15.22 5.66 -7.24
C LEU A 269 -16.28 6.34 -8.11
N ASN A 270 -15.88 7.37 -8.87
CA ASN A 270 -16.81 8.10 -9.75
C ASN A 270 -17.39 7.22 -10.86
N LYS A 271 -16.61 6.27 -11.43
CA LYS A 271 -17.13 5.30 -12.42
C LYS A 271 -18.24 4.43 -11.84
N GLN A 272 -18.19 4.15 -10.54
CA GLN A 272 -19.21 3.39 -9.82
C GLN A 272 -20.37 4.27 -9.33
N GLY A 273 -20.37 5.58 -9.63
CA GLY A 273 -21.37 6.52 -9.13
C GLY A 273 -21.21 6.86 -7.64
N ILE A 274 -20.09 6.49 -7.03
CA ILE A 274 -19.78 6.77 -5.62
C ILE A 274 -19.06 8.12 -5.55
N THR A 275 -19.59 9.04 -4.75
CA THR A 275 -18.95 10.33 -4.53
C THR A 275 -17.72 10.12 -3.65
N PRO A 276 -16.50 10.53 -4.09
CA PRO A 276 -15.32 10.35 -3.28
C PRO A 276 -15.38 11.11 -1.95
N PRO A 277 -14.78 10.57 -0.88
CA PRO A 277 -14.68 11.28 0.38
C PRO A 277 -13.87 12.56 0.17
N VAL A 278 -14.32 13.66 0.77
CA VAL A 278 -13.52 14.89 0.83
C VAL A 278 -12.39 14.66 1.82
N PRO A 279 -11.12 14.88 1.44
CA PRO A 279 -10.02 14.75 2.38
C PRO A 279 -10.27 15.70 3.54
N ARG A 280 -10.05 15.21 4.75
CA ARG A 280 -10.04 16.08 5.92
C ARG A 280 -8.93 17.18 5.59
N CYS A 281 -9.17 18.55 5.61
CA CYS A 281 -8.37 19.88 5.82
C CYS A 281 -8.04 20.57 7.29
N ALA A 282 -6.90 20.45 7.99
CA ALA A 282 -6.77 20.60 9.46
C ALA A 282 -6.66 22.07 9.84
N CYS A 283 -7.47 22.51 10.80
CA CYS A 283 -7.59 23.94 11.12
C CYS A 283 -6.66 24.36 12.27
N GLY A 284 -5.60 25.14 12.01
CA GLY A 284 -4.69 25.60 13.09
C GLY A 284 -3.64 26.68 12.78
N GLY A 285 -3.81 27.55 11.77
CA GLY A 285 -2.81 28.58 11.41
C GLY A 285 -3.04 29.99 11.99
N PRO A 286 -1.99 30.85 12.09
CA PRO A 286 -2.11 32.23 12.54
C PRO A 286 -2.97 33.10 11.61
N VAL A 287 -3.68 34.07 12.19
CA VAL A 287 -4.67 34.92 11.50
C VAL A 287 -4.01 35.73 10.38
N GLY A 288 -4.41 35.50 9.12
CA GLY A 288 -4.01 36.29 7.95
C GLY A 288 -3.11 35.59 6.92
N ALA A 289 -2.74 34.32 7.12
CA ALA A 289 -2.03 33.54 6.11
C ALA A 289 -3.00 32.95 5.04
N PRO A 290 -2.56 32.79 3.77
CA PRO A 290 -3.35 32.10 2.76
C PRO A 290 -3.55 30.62 3.12
N VAL A 291 -4.78 30.13 3.00
CA VAL A 291 -5.15 28.73 3.25
C VAL A 291 -4.51 27.85 2.18
N ARG A 292 -3.57 26.99 2.58
CA ARG A 292 -3.10 25.88 1.75
C ARG A 292 -3.71 24.59 2.28
N CYS A 293 -4.57 23.96 1.48
CA CYS A 293 -4.99 22.59 1.70
C CYS A 293 -3.84 21.68 1.23
N TYR A 294 -3.14 21.06 2.18
CA TYR A 294 -2.28 19.90 1.92
C TYR A 294 -3.13 18.64 2.12
N PRO A 295 -2.81 17.52 1.45
CA PRO A 295 -3.39 16.23 1.81
C PRO A 295 -2.91 15.89 3.23
N GLY A 296 -3.80 15.95 4.23
CA GLY A 296 -3.46 15.65 5.63
C GLY A 296 -4.18 16.49 6.69
N GLY A 297 -5.39 16.06 7.06
CA GLY A 297 -6.22 16.59 8.17
C GLY A 297 -7.15 17.69 7.71
N ASP A 298 -8.42 17.78 8.29
CA ASP A 298 -9.84 18.43 8.45
C ASP A 298 -10.82 19.39 7.60
N ALA A 299 -11.61 18.93 6.61
CA ALA A 299 -12.39 19.83 5.74
C ALA A 299 -13.67 20.27 6.44
N GLY A 300 -13.59 21.38 7.17
CA GLY A 300 -14.75 21.96 7.81
C GLY A 300 -14.50 23.08 8.80
N CYS A 301 -13.73 24.12 8.49
CA CYS A 301 -13.76 25.35 9.29
C CYS A 301 -14.46 26.50 8.57
N ARG A 302 -15.78 26.52 8.72
CA ARG A 302 -16.55 27.76 8.67
C ARG A 302 -16.15 28.56 9.92
N GLN A 303 -15.37 29.63 9.78
CA GLN A 303 -15.15 30.55 10.89
C GLN A 303 -16.52 31.02 11.43
N PRO A 304 -16.84 30.84 12.72
CA PRO A 304 -17.86 31.67 13.32
C PRO A 304 -17.31 33.09 13.36
N THR A 305 -18.04 34.00 12.72
CA THR A 305 -17.80 35.44 12.78
C THR A 305 -17.73 35.89 14.25
N GLY A 306 -16.54 36.32 14.68
CA GLY A 306 -16.35 37.24 15.79
C GLY A 306 -16.31 36.62 17.19
N CYS A 307 -15.11 36.49 17.75
CA CYS A 307 -14.66 37.23 18.94
C CYS A 307 -13.27 36.71 19.33
N ALA A 308 -12.26 37.56 19.16
CA ALA A 308 -10.92 37.31 19.68
C ALA A 308 -10.95 37.34 21.22
N VAL A 309 -10.37 36.33 21.86
CA VAL A 309 -9.93 36.41 23.25
C VAL A 309 -8.42 36.25 23.25
N ILE A 310 -7.75 37.33 23.63
CA ILE A 310 -6.30 37.42 23.82
C ILE A 310 -5.94 36.55 25.02
N ALA A 311 -5.08 35.55 24.81
CA ALA A 311 -4.39 34.86 25.90
C ALA A 311 -3.33 35.81 26.48
N ALA A 312 -3.46 36.15 27.75
CA ALA A 312 -2.37 36.73 28.53
C ALA A 312 -2.01 35.71 29.61
N GLU A 313 -0.86 35.05 29.43
CA GLU A 313 -0.20 34.28 30.47
C GLU A 313 0.28 35.21 31.60
N HIS A 314 0.39 34.65 32.81
CA HIS A 314 1.01 35.21 34.02
C HIS A 314 0.23 36.32 34.75
N VAL A 315 -0.74 35.93 35.59
CA VAL A 315 -1.17 36.76 36.73
C VAL A 315 -0.49 36.25 37.99
N LEU A 316 0.66 36.85 38.26
CA LEU A 316 1.25 36.92 39.59
C LEU A 316 0.27 37.67 40.50
N ILE A 317 -0.07 37.04 41.62
CA ILE A 317 -0.84 37.61 42.71
C ILE A 317 -0.13 38.89 43.20
N VAL A 318 -0.75 40.06 43.02
CA VAL A 318 -0.37 41.28 43.75
C VAL A 318 -1.61 41.78 44.49
N ILE A 319 -1.54 41.57 45.80
CA ILE A 319 -2.50 41.98 46.82
C ILE A 319 -2.45 43.51 46.96
N PHE A 320 -3.64 44.11 47.09
CA PHE A 320 -3.88 45.51 47.44
C PHE A 320 -3.04 45.97 48.64
N ILE A 321 -2.33 47.11 48.50
CA ILE A 321 -1.98 47.96 49.64
C ILE A 321 -2.37 49.42 49.36
N ILE A 322 -3.01 49.96 50.37
CA ILE A 322 -3.64 51.27 50.57
C ILE A 322 -2.60 52.39 50.61
N GLY A 323 -2.95 53.60 50.14
CA GLY A 323 -2.29 54.84 50.59
C GLY A 323 -2.27 55.94 49.53
N GLY A 324 -3.10 56.97 49.72
CA GLY A 324 -3.19 58.10 48.79
C GLY A 324 -2.10 59.16 48.93
N GLN A 325 -2.08 60.13 48.01
CA GLN A 325 -2.05 61.58 48.28
C GLN A 325 -2.03 62.42 46.98
N HIS A 326 -2.72 63.57 47.04
CA HIS A 326 -2.65 64.79 46.21
C HIS A 326 -3.14 64.75 44.73
N ALA A 327 -4.31 65.33 44.41
CA ALA A 327 -4.58 66.72 43.97
C ALA A 327 -4.29 66.94 42.46
N ALA A 328 -5.13 67.52 41.58
CA ALA A 328 -6.32 68.37 41.65
C ALA A 328 -7.07 68.44 40.28
N ARG A 329 -8.30 69.01 40.28
CA ARG A 329 -9.09 69.60 39.15
C ARG A 329 -9.67 68.64 38.08
N GLU A 330 -10.91 68.74 37.57
CA GLU A 330 -12.01 69.70 37.66
C GLU A 330 -13.33 69.07 37.11
N ARG A 331 -14.43 69.20 37.88
CA ARG A 331 -15.86 69.37 37.52
C ARG A 331 -16.58 68.57 36.37
N ARG A 332 -17.66 67.89 36.84
CA ARG A 332 -19.07 67.83 36.32
C ARG A 332 -19.34 66.98 35.06
N ARG A 333 -20.39 66.15 34.89
CA ARG A 333 -21.65 65.79 35.60
C ARG A 333 -22.23 64.53 34.90
N GLY A 334 -22.97 63.66 35.61
CA GLY A 334 -24.05 62.82 35.05
C GLY A 334 -23.88 61.29 35.08
N HIS A 335 -24.45 60.64 36.10
CA HIS A 335 -24.71 59.18 36.27
C HIS A 335 -25.92 58.68 35.43
N PRO A 336 -26.30 57.37 35.39
CA PRO A 336 -25.65 56.18 35.94
C PRO A 336 -25.48 55.00 34.95
N ARG A 337 -24.63 54.05 35.36
CA ARG A 337 -24.47 52.70 34.78
C ARG A 337 -25.54 51.77 35.35
N SER A 338 -26.20 50.99 34.49
CA SER A 338 -26.90 49.77 34.90
C SER A 338 -25.94 48.59 34.72
N ALA A 339 -25.36 48.13 35.83
CA ALA A 339 -24.62 46.87 35.89
C ALA A 339 -25.63 45.73 36.16
N LEU A 340 -25.82 44.82 35.20
CA LEU A 340 -26.44 43.53 35.47
C LEU A 340 -25.33 42.51 35.73
N ILE A 341 -25.22 42.10 36.99
CA ILE A 341 -24.43 40.95 37.43
C ILE A 341 -25.33 39.72 37.25
N GLY A 342 -25.05 38.90 36.25
CA GLY A 342 -25.64 37.58 36.09
C GLY A 342 -24.66 36.50 36.53
N ILE A 343 -24.93 35.86 37.66
CA ILE A 343 -24.20 34.67 38.13
C ILE A 343 -24.84 33.46 37.45
N CYS A 344 -24.11 32.79 36.55
CA CYS A 344 -24.54 31.48 36.03
C CYS A 344 -24.02 30.37 36.93
N MET A 345 -24.90 29.83 37.77
CA MET A 345 -24.74 28.51 38.36
C MET A 345 -24.89 27.45 37.26
N GLY A 346 -24.02 26.45 37.29
CA GLY A 346 -23.94 25.41 36.28
C GLY A 346 -25.21 24.58 36.17
N THR A 347 -25.58 24.24 34.95
CA THR A 347 -26.00 22.88 34.55
C THR A 347 -26.20 22.84 33.03
N LYS A 348 -25.97 21.67 32.47
CA LYS A 348 -25.88 21.34 31.05
C LYS A 348 -27.19 21.64 30.29
N ARG A 349 -27.04 22.07 29.02
CA ARG A 349 -27.99 22.10 27.87
C ARG A 349 -28.38 23.51 27.39
N CYS A 350 -27.72 24.00 26.34
CA CYS A 350 -28.21 25.11 25.51
C CYS A 350 -29.09 24.54 24.38
N PHE A 351 -30.38 24.87 24.42
CA PHE A 351 -31.33 24.61 23.34
C PHE A 351 -31.25 25.78 22.34
N CYS A 352 -31.00 25.48 21.06
CA CYS A 352 -30.94 26.49 20.01
C CYS A 352 -32.36 26.74 19.46
N LYS A 353 -32.91 27.96 19.61
CA LYS A 353 -34.06 28.42 18.82
C LYS A 353 -33.72 29.75 18.13
N ARG A 354 -33.69 29.69 16.79
CA ARG A 354 -33.73 30.83 15.86
C ARG A 354 -34.93 31.72 16.18
N PHE A 355 -34.72 33.04 16.24
CA PHE A 355 -35.80 34.01 16.06
C PHE A 355 -35.43 34.97 14.91
N VAL A 356 -36.27 34.93 13.88
CA VAL A 356 -36.24 35.77 12.69
C VAL A 356 -37.05 37.04 12.97
N GLN A 357 -36.53 38.17 12.49
CA GLN A 357 -37.16 39.48 12.26
C GLN A 357 -38.66 39.64 12.59
N LYS A 358 -39.01 40.69 13.33
CA LYS A 358 -39.95 41.70 12.79
C LYS A 358 -39.91 43.04 13.53
N TRP A 359 -40.02 44.06 12.70
CA TRP A 359 -40.06 45.49 12.93
C TRP A 359 -41.42 45.96 13.49
N LEU A 360 -41.40 47.19 14.04
CA LEU A 360 -42.48 48.18 14.21
C LEU A 360 -43.20 48.32 15.56
N SER A 361 -43.02 49.55 16.07
CA SER A 361 -44.06 50.51 16.47
C SER A 361 -44.63 50.50 17.89
N PHE A 362 -44.37 51.64 18.53
CA PHE A 362 -45.34 52.56 19.13
C PHE A 362 -45.91 52.26 20.53
N SER A 363 -45.78 53.31 21.36
CA SER A 363 -46.71 53.79 22.39
C SER A 363 -46.74 53.16 23.79
N THR A 364 -46.29 53.99 24.74
CA THR A 364 -47.02 54.44 25.94
C THR A 364 -47.37 53.48 27.08
N LEU A 365 -46.87 53.87 28.26
CA LEU A 365 -47.55 53.96 29.57
C LEU A 365 -48.05 52.65 30.22
N ARG A 366 -47.31 52.16 31.21
CA ARG A 366 -47.53 52.48 32.63
C ARG A 366 -46.35 52.03 33.49
#